data_AF-A0A4Q5YUK3-F1
#
_entry.id   AF-A0A4Q5YUK3-F1
#
_cell.length_a   1.000
_cell.length_b   1.000
_cell.length_c   1.000
_cell.angle_alpha   90.00
_cell.angle_beta   90.00
_cell.angle_gamma   90.00
#
_symmetry.space_group_name_H-M   'P 1'
#
loop_
_entity.id
_entity.type
_entity.pdbx_description
1 polymer ?
#
loop_
_entity_poly.entity_id
_entity_poly.type
_entity_poly.pdbx_seq_one_letter_code
_entity_poly.pdbx_strand_id
1 'polypeptide(L)'
;IMVLGPNAGSLDALVANYHGMSGNLVTFAEGITEAAGPAVAVQYDQGSDYTDTTRFGGIWAAGESDITIAVIGLTPVYEGEEGDAFLAANGGDKLSLDLPAAHIKLLKELRKKNKPVVAVITAGSAIDIAAIEPYADAIILAWYPGEQGGTALADLLFGKVSPSGRLPVTFYKALTDLPPYESYAVKGRTYRYFDGAVQYPFGFGLSYSSFSYAWLKTPGKINSLADSIRFSVVVKNTGSMDADEVLQVYVQYPNLERMPLKELKQFKRVSVKKGKEKIVTIAIPVSELQKWDLNDKAWKLYPGEYRILIGASSQDIRLSSSVQIDRSVQ
;
A
#
# COMPACT_ATOMS: atom_id res chain seq x y z
N ILE A 1 22.52 7.29 -13.85
CA ILE A 1 21.42 7.30 -12.85
C ILE A 1 21.80 8.30 -11.77
N MET A 2 20.91 9.23 -11.46
CA MET A 2 21.06 10.08 -10.27
C MET A 2 20.28 9.46 -9.11
N VAL A 3 20.93 9.19 -7.99
CA VAL A 3 20.28 8.79 -6.73
C VAL A 3 20.42 9.92 -5.76
N LEU A 4 19.32 10.41 -5.20
CA LEU A 4 19.37 11.51 -4.26
C LEU A 4 18.29 11.48 -3.21
N GLY A 5 18.38 12.40 -2.27
CA GLY A 5 17.41 12.63 -1.20
C GLY A 5 17.98 12.16 0.14
N PRO A 6 17.56 12.79 1.26
CA PRO A 6 18.17 12.56 2.57
C PRO A 6 18.03 11.11 3.05
N ASN A 7 17.08 10.36 2.48
CA ASN A 7 16.82 8.98 2.87
C ASN A 7 17.59 7.97 2.02
N ALA A 8 18.22 8.38 0.91
CA ALA A 8 18.87 7.47 -0.02
C ALA A 8 20.08 6.74 0.58
N GLY A 9 20.90 7.46 1.35
CA GLY A 9 22.06 6.90 2.07
C GLY A 9 21.83 6.75 3.58
N SER A 10 20.59 6.88 4.06
CA SER A 10 20.27 6.85 5.49
C SER A 10 19.94 5.42 5.95
N LEU A 11 20.59 4.98 7.03
CA LEU A 11 20.24 3.73 7.69
C LEU A 11 18.91 3.84 8.45
N ASP A 12 18.63 5.01 9.04
CA ASP A 12 17.37 5.28 9.75
C ASP A 12 16.16 5.19 8.83
N ALA A 13 16.33 5.44 7.53
CA ALA A 13 15.23 5.30 6.57
C ALA A 13 14.92 3.82 6.23
N LEU A 14 15.78 2.88 6.61
CA LEU A 14 15.56 1.45 6.43
C LEU A 14 14.84 0.84 7.62
N VAL A 15 15.25 1.22 8.82
CA VAL A 15 14.82 0.61 10.08
C VAL A 15 13.68 1.43 10.67
N ALA A 16 12.71 0.75 11.27
CA ALA A 16 11.55 1.39 11.90
C ALA A 16 11.84 1.64 13.39
N ASN A 17 10.86 1.38 14.25
CA ASN A 17 11.06 1.08 15.67
C ASN A 17 11.35 -0.42 15.89
N TYR A 18 11.62 -0.82 17.12
CA TYR A 18 11.80 -2.19 17.60
C TYR A 18 12.88 -2.99 16.86
N HIS A 19 14.02 -2.35 16.55
CA HIS A 19 15.12 -2.99 15.83
C HIS A 19 16.41 -3.04 16.66
N GLY A 20 17.29 -3.98 16.29
CA GLY A 20 18.68 -4.02 16.76
C GLY A 20 19.64 -3.38 15.75
N MET A 21 20.94 -3.44 16.05
CA MET A 21 21.99 -3.05 15.10
C MET A 21 22.39 -4.27 14.24
N SER A 22 22.56 -4.05 12.94
CA SER A 22 23.05 -5.06 11.99
C SER A 22 24.23 -4.49 11.20
N GLY A 23 25.24 -5.32 10.94
CA GLY A 23 26.37 -4.97 10.06
C GLY A 23 26.07 -5.19 8.57
N ASN A 24 24.87 -5.65 8.23
CA ASN A 24 24.48 -6.05 6.87
C ASN A 24 23.35 -5.17 6.30
N LEU A 25 23.17 -3.96 6.83
CA LEU A 25 22.21 -3.00 6.31
C LEU A 25 22.64 -2.55 4.91
N VAL A 26 21.71 -2.53 3.96
CA VAL A 26 21.92 -2.04 2.60
C VAL A 26 21.01 -0.85 2.35
N THR A 27 21.62 0.34 2.27
CA THR A 27 20.92 1.59 1.92
C THR A 27 20.35 1.53 0.51
N PHE A 28 19.39 2.39 0.21
CA PHE A 28 18.83 2.48 -1.13
C PHE A 28 19.89 2.85 -2.17
N ALA A 29 20.81 3.76 -1.84
CA ALA A 29 21.92 4.14 -2.70
C ALA A 29 22.86 2.95 -2.97
N GLU A 30 23.21 2.16 -1.97
CA GLU A 30 24.04 0.96 -2.13
C GLU A 30 23.36 -0.08 -3.01
N GLY A 31 22.10 -0.44 -2.71
CA GLY A 31 21.36 -1.43 -3.49
C GLY A 31 21.19 -1.03 -4.96
N ILE A 32 20.90 0.24 -5.24
CA ILE A 32 20.80 0.75 -6.62
C ILE A 32 22.16 0.70 -7.31
N THR A 33 23.23 1.09 -6.61
CA THR A 33 24.59 1.10 -7.17
C THR A 33 25.07 -0.30 -7.52
N GLU A 34 24.83 -1.27 -6.62
CA GLU A 34 25.17 -2.67 -6.85
C GLU A 34 24.40 -3.25 -8.05
N ALA A 35 23.09 -3.01 -8.13
CA ALA A 35 22.25 -3.52 -9.20
C ALA A 35 22.53 -2.89 -10.58
N ALA A 36 22.98 -1.62 -10.61
CA ALA A 36 23.28 -0.92 -11.86
C ALA A 36 24.44 -1.55 -12.64
N GLY A 37 25.41 -2.16 -11.94
CA GLY A 37 26.57 -2.79 -12.52
C GLY A 37 27.60 -1.82 -13.12
N PRO A 38 28.76 -2.32 -13.60
CA PRO A 38 29.91 -1.50 -13.94
C PRO A 38 29.73 -0.63 -15.19
N ALA A 39 28.71 -0.89 -16.01
CA ALA A 39 28.44 -0.16 -17.24
C ALA A 39 27.56 1.09 -17.03
N VAL A 40 27.02 1.28 -15.83
CA VAL A 40 26.09 2.38 -15.52
C VAL A 40 26.75 3.33 -14.53
N ALA A 41 26.88 4.60 -14.92
CA ALA A 41 27.31 5.63 -13.99
C ALA A 41 26.17 5.94 -13.00
N VAL A 42 26.43 5.72 -11.71
CA VAL A 42 25.54 6.08 -10.61
C VAL A 42 26.16 7.27 -9.86
N GLN A 43 25.43 8.37 -9.78
CA GLN A 43 25.80 9.55 -9.01
C GLN A 43 24.93 9.63 -7.77
N TYR A 44 25.52 10.06 -6.65
CA TYR A 44 24.83 10.24 -5.38
C TYR A 44 24.98 11.68 -4.89
N ASP A 45 23.90 12.25 -4.36
CA ASP A 45 23.90 13.50 -3.61
C ASP A 45 22.79 13.44 -2.55
N GLN A 46 22.98 14.04 -1.38
CA GLN A 46 21.93 14.07 -0.37
C GLN A 46 20.68 14.84 -0.86
N GLY A 47 20.83 15.79 -1.79
CA GLY A 47 19.74 16.51 -2.42
C GLY A 47 19.13 17.60 -1.55
N SER A 48 18.67 17.27 -0.34
CA SER A 48 18.17 18.23 0.64
C SER A 48 18.38 17.73 2.07
N ASP A 49 18.14 18.59 3.05
CA ASP A 49 17.73 18.14 4.38
C ASP A 49 16.18 18.10 4.45
N TYR A 50 15.62 18.09 5.67
CA TYR A 50 14.18 18.05 5.93
C TYR A 50 13.51 19.43 6.01
N THR A 51 14.26 20.52 6.17
CA THR A 51 13.72 21.84 6.56
C THR A 51 14.09 22.97 5.59
N ASP A 52 15.26 22.91 4.95
CA ASP A 52 15.72 23.90 3.99
C ASP A 52 14.95 23.76 2.67
N THR A 53 14.23 24.83 2.34
CA THR A 53 13.38 24.90 1.14
C THR A 53 14.03 25.70 0.00
N THR A 54 15.31 26.06 0.14
CA THR A 54 16.00 27.02 -0.73
C THR A 54 17.26 26.47 -1.38
N ARG A 55 17.96 25.53 -0.73
CA ARG A 55 19.24 24.98 -1.22
C ARG A 55 19.10 23.49 -1.48
N PHE A 56 19.44 23.07 -2.70
CA PHE A 56 19.32 21.68 -3.14
C PHE A 56 20.59 21.22 -3.87
N GLY A 57 21.11 20.06 -3.47
CA GLY A 57 22.19 19.34 -4.13
C GLY A 57 21.68 18.45 -5.27
N GLY A 58 22.58 17.92 -6.08
CA GLY A 58 22.26 16.93 -7.13
C GLY A 58 21.44 17.45 -8.33
N ILE A 59 20.92 18.69 -8.30
CA ILE A 59 20.03 19.23 -9.35
C ILE A 59 20.70 19.31 -10.72
N TRP A 60 21.99 19.67 -10.78
CA TRP A 60 22.74 19.69 -12.05
C TRP A 60 22.96 18.26 -12.56
N ALA A 61 23.46 17.37 -11.71
CA ALA A 61 23.71 15.95 -12.05
C ALA A 61 22.43 15.21 -12.48
N ALA A 62 21.27 15.55 -11.88
CA ALA A 62 19.97 15.06 -12.30
C ALA A 62 19.61 15.47 -13.74
N GLY A 63 20.01 16.68 -14.17
CA GLY A 63 19.84 17.16 -15.54
C GLY A 63 20.72 16.45 -16.56
N GLU A 64 21.89 15.98 -16.13
CA GLU A 64 22.84 15.22 -16.97
C GLU A 64 22.57 13.70 -16.93
N SER A 65 21.71 13.23 -16.03
CA SER A 65 21.36 11.81 -15.91
C SER A 65 20.15 11.44 -16.78
N ASP A 66 20.05 10.15 -17.14
CA ASP A 66 18.89 9.61 -17.86
C ASP A 66 17.63 9.50 -17.00
N ILE A 67 17.82 9.28 -15.70
CA ILE A 67 16.75 9.10 -14.70
C ILE A 67 17.27 9.52 -13.32
N THR A 68 16.36 10.08 -12.52
CA THR A 68 16.59 10.38 -11.11
C THR A 68 15.73 9.50 -10.21
N ILE A 69 16.33 8.92 -9.18
CA ILE A 69 15.66 8.19 -8.10
C ILE A 69 15.79 9.06 -6.85
N ALA A 70 14.70 9.69 -6.44
CA ALA A 70 14.64 10.57 -5.29
C ALA A 70 14.05 9.82 -4.09
N VAL A 71 14.89 9.44 -3.13
CA VAL A 71 14.48 8.76 -1.90
C VAL A 71 14.23 9.82 -0.82
N ILE A 72 12.97 10.08 -0.56
CA ILE A 72 12.48 11.13 0.34
C ILE A 72 11.48 10.53 1.32
N GLY A 73 10.98 11.36 2.24
CA GLY A 73 9.92 10.95 3.14
C GLY A 73 10.26 11.28 4.57
N LEU A 74 9.90 10.38 5.46
CA LEU A 74 10.10 10.47 6.89
C LEU A 74 11.12 9.41 7.33
N THR A 75 11.64 9.60 8.53
CA THR A 75 12.43 8.63 9.29
C THR A 75 11.73 8.39 10.62
N PRO A 76 12.05 7.30 11.34
CA PRO A 76 11.50 7.04 12.67
C PRO A 76 11.69 8.25 13.60
N VAL A 77 12.86 8.89 13.55
CA VAL A 77 13.16 10.10 14.33
C VAL A 77 12.24 11.26 13.97
N TYR A 78 11.97 11.48 12.68
CA TYR A 78 11.10 12.58 12.24
C TYR A 78 9.62 12.32 12.56
N GLU A 79 9.21 11.05 12.55
CA GLU A 79 7.86 10.64 13.00
C GLU A 79 7.71 10.62 14.51
N GLY A 80 8.82 10.52 15.25
CA GLY A 80 8.82 10.33 16.70
C GLY A 80 8.48 8.90 17.11
N GLU A 81 8.85 7.93 16.28
CA GLU A 81 8.82 6.51 16.61
C GLU A 81 9.95 6.16 17.59
N GLU A 82 9.78 5.08 18.36
CA GLU A 82 10.65 4.56 19.45
C GLU A 82 12.15 4.95 19.41
N GLY A 83 12.78 5.04 20.58
CA GLY A 83 14.21 5.32 20.71
C GLY A 83 14.44 6.83 20.79
N ASP A 84 15.02 7.40 19.74
CA ASP A 84 15.34 8.84 19.67
C ASP A 84 14.12 9.73 19.35
N ALA A 85 12.90 9.22 19.57
CA ALA A 85 11.63 9.94 19.45
C ALA A 85 11.63 11.30 20.18
N PHE A 86 12.43 11.44 21.25
CA PHE A 86 12.58 12.69 22.00
C PHE A 86 13.19 13.83 21.18
N LEU A 87 13.80 13.54 20.03
CA LEU A 87 14.27 14.52 19.05
C LEU A 87 13.16 15.03 18.13
N ALA A 88 12.02 14.32 18.05
CA ALA A 88 10.89 14.72 17.23
C ALA A 88 10.18 15.93 17.87
N ALA A 89 9.86 16.94 17.05
CA ALA A 89 9.24 18.18 17.53
C ALA A 89 7.91 17.96 18.26
N ASN A 90 7.17 16.90 17.91
CA ASN A 90 5.84 16.60 18.46
C ASN A 90 5.81 15.32 19.32
N GLY A 91 6.97 14.74 19.66
CA GLY A 91 7.04 13.61 20.60
C GLY A 91 6.32 12.31 20.19
N GLY A 92 6.09 12.09 18.89
CA GLY A 92 5.55 10.83 18.35
C GLY A 92 4.27 10.95 17.54
N ASP A 93 3.49 12.02 17.73
CA ASP A 93 2.25 12.23 16.99
C ASP A 93 2.40 13.35 15.96
N LYS A 94 2.03 13.06 14.70
CA LYS A 94 2.02 14.08 13.64
C LYS A 94 0.66 14.75 13.56
N LEU A 95 0.67 16.09 13.48
CA LEU A 95 -0.53 16.91 13.30
C LEU A 95 -1.05 16.90 11.85
N SER A 96 -0.22 16.50 10.89
CA SER A 96 -0.58 16.40 9.48
C SER A 96 0.01 15.15 8.82
N LEU A 97 -0.46 14.86 7.60
CA LEU A 97 0.07 13.78 6.76
C LEU A 97 1.18 14.28 5.81
N ASP A 98 1.65 15.50 6.01
CA ASP A 98 2.47 16.18 5.02
C ASP A 98 3.87 15.59 4.93
N LEU A 99 4.39 15.53 3.72
CA LEU A 99 5.82 15.34 3.49
C LEU A 99 6.60 16.60 3.89
N PRO A 100 7.87 16.48 4.30
CA PRO A 100 8.70 17.64 4.58
C PRO A 100 8.74 18.61 3.39
N ALA A 101 8.52 19.89 3.64
CA ALA A 101 8.40 20.90 2.59
C ALA A 101 9.65 20.99 1.70
N ALA A 102 10.83 20.72 2.29
CA ALA A 102 12.10 20.61 1.57
C ALA A 102 12.05 19.54 0.47
N HIS A 103 11.48 18.37 0.76
CA HIS A 103 11.40 17.25 -0.18
C HIS A 103 10.45 17.56 -1.35
N ILE A 104 9.33 18.22 -1.06
CA ILE A 104 8.39 18.68 -2.09
C ILE A 104 9.07 19.71 -3.01
N LYS A 105 9.83 20.65 -2.45
CA LYS A 105 10.56 21.66 -3.21
C LYS A 105 11.70 21.06 -4.05
N LEU A 106 12.43 20.10 -3.49
CA LEU A 106 13.44 19.32 -4.21
C LEU A 106 12.84 18.65 -5.46
N LEU A 107 11.71 17.95 -5.33
CA LEU A 107 11.02 17.33 -6.48
C LEU A 107 10.57 18.37 -7.52
N LYS A 108 10.11 19.55 -7.09
CA LYS A 108 9.76 20.66 -8.00
C LYS A 108 10.97 21.13 -8.80
N GLU A 109 12.13 21.28 -8.17
CA GLU A 109 13.37 21.66 -8.88
C GLU A 109 13.84 20.57 -9.85
N LEU A 110 13.72 19.30 -9.47
CA LEU A 110 14.03 18.17 -10.36
C LEU A 110 13.11 18.14 -11.59
N ARG A 111 11.81 18.36 -11.39
CA ARG A 111 10.83 18.37 -12.49
C ARG A 111 11.17 19.42 -13.55
N LYS A 112 11.78 20.55 -13.19
CA LYS A 112 12.25 21.57 -14.14
C LYS A 112 13.35 21.07 -15.09
N LYS A 113 14.05 19.98 -14.76
CA LYS A 113 15.06 19.38 -15.64
C LYS A 113 14.47 18.54 -16.77
N ASN A 114 13.15 18.29 -16.74
CA ASN A 114 12.44 17.51 -17.75
C ASN A 114 13.09 16.12 -17.98
N LYS A 115 13.50 15.48 -16.89
CA LYS A 115 14.02 14.12 -16.85
C LYS A 115 13.07 13.23 -16.05
N PRO A 116 13.01 11.91 -16.31
CA PRO A 116 12.26 10.98 -15.49
C PRO A 116 12.69 11.03 -14.02
N VAL A 117 11.72 11.11 -13.12
CA VAL A 117 11.90 11.07 -11.66
C VAL A 117 11.06 9.97 -11.06
N VAL A 118 11.71 9.03 -10.37
CA VAL A 118 11.05 8.06 -9.50
C VAL A 118 11.16 8.55 -8.06
N ALA A 119 10.04 8.80 -7.41
CA ALA A 119 10.02 9.13 -5.99
C ALA A 119 9.86 7.85 -5.16
N VAL A 120 10.83 7.60 -4.28
CA VAL A 120 10.77 6.50 -3.32
C VAL A 120 10.49 7.10 -1.96
N ILE A 121 9.40 6.69 -1.34
CA ILE A 121 8.91 7.28 -0.11
C ILE A 121 9.07 6.32 1.05
N THR A 122 9.79 6.76 2.08
CA THR A 122 9.85 6.07 3.38
C THR A 122 8.92 6.79 4.36
N ALA A 123 8.15 6.02 5.12
CA ALA A 123 7.26 6.50 6.17
C ALA A 123 6.71 5.30 6.96
N GLY A 124 6.36 5.50 8.23
CA GLY A 124 5.66 4.54 9.08
C GLY A 124 4.14 4.69 9.04
N SER A 125 3.63 5.83 8.54
CA SER A 125 2.20 6.11 8.44
C SER A 125 1.74 6.42 7.00
N ALA A 126 0.42 6.60 6.83
CA ALA A 126 -0.09 7.25 5.63
C ALA A 126 0.46 8.68 5.53
N ILE A 127 0.61 9.15 4.29
CA ILE A 127 1.19 10.45 3.94
C ILE A 127 0.45 11.04 2.74
N ASP A 128 0.46 12.36 2.62
CA ASP A 128 -0.11 13.07 1.47
C ASP A 128 0.82 12.93 0.25
N ILE A 129 0.54 11.91 -0.55
CA ILE A 129 1.26 11.65 -1.80
C ILE A 129 0.85 12.66 -2.89
N ALA A 130 -0.32 13.32 -2.77
CA ALA A 130 -0.85 14.20 -3.83
C ALA A 130 0.03 15.45 -3.97
N ALA A 131 0.69 15.85 -2.88
CA ALA A 131 1.66 16.92 -2.87
C ALA A 131 2.86 16.71 -3.81
N ILE A 132 3.17 15.45 -4.17
CA ILE A 132 4.34 15.09 -4.99
C ILE A 132 4.00 14.47 -6.34
N GLU A 133 2.78 13.95 -6.54
CA GLU A 133 2.32 13.32 -7.78
C GLU A 133 2.62 14.12 -9.05
N PRO A 134 2.39 15.45 -9.12
CA PRO A 134 2.69 16.23 -10.32
C PRO A 134 4.18 16.30 -10.70
N TYR A 135 5.07 15.89 -9.80
CA TYR A 135 6.53 16.05 -9.95
C TYR A 135 7.26 14.71 -10.04
N ALA A 136 6.56 13.58 -10.04
CA ALA A 136 7.13 12.23 -10.15
C ALA A 136 6.46 11.44 -11.29
N ASP A 137 7.25 10.68 -12.06
CA ASP A 137 6.74 9.80 -13.12
C ASP A 137 6.34 8.42 -12.56
N ALA A 138 6.94 8.03 -11.43
CA ALA A 138 6.56 6.86 -10.66
C ALA A 138 6.78 7.12 -9.17
N ILE A 139 5.95 6.50 -8.33
CA ILE A 139 6.03 6.59 -6.87
C ILE A 139 6.08 5.18 -6.29
N ILE A 140 7.06 4.92 -5.44
CA ILE A 140 7.21 3.67 -4.69
C ILE A 140 7.11 4.02 -3.21
N LEU A 141 6.12 3.46 -2.51
CA LEU A 141 6.07 3.51 -1.06
C LEU A 141 6.86 2.33 -0.49
N ALA A 142 8.04 2.61 0.08
CA ALA A 142 8.95 1.61 0.63
C ALA A 142 8.69 1.31 2.12
N TRP A 143 7.88 2.13 2.79
CA TRP A 143 7.72 2.11 4.25
C TRP A 143 9.09 2.20 4.95
N TYR A 144 9.29 1.44 6.03
CA TYR A 144 10.59 1.10 6.60
C TYR A 144 10.91 -0.36 6.23
N PRO A 145 11.70 -0.59 5.18
CA PRO A 145 11.81 -1.90 4.52
C PRO A 145 12.74 -2.92 5.21
N GLY A 146 13.43 -2.54 6.28
CA GLY A 146 14.37 -3.40 7.00
C GLY A 146 15.73 -3.52 6.32
N GLU A 147 16.54 -4.48 6.79
CA GLU A 147 17.99 -4.52 6.50
C GLU A 147 18.37 -4.64 5.02
N GLN A 148 17.54 -5.31 4.21
CA GLN A 148 17.76 -5.51 2.78
C GLN A 148 16.85 -4.62 1.92
N GLY A 149 16.36 -3.51 2.49
CA GLY A 149 15.45 -2.60 1.81
C GLY A 149 16.01 -1.99 0.54
N GLY A 150 17.30 -1.64 0.53
CA GLY A 150 17.98 -1.16 -0.67
C GLY A 150 18.03 -2.20 -1.79
N THR A 151 18.41 -3.44 -1.45
CA THR A 151 18.41 -4.58 -2.39
C THR A 151 17.02 -4.85 -2.94
N ALA A 152 16.00 -4.86 -2.07
CA ALA A 152 14.62 -5.09 -2.46
C ALA A 152 14.09 -4.00 -3.39
N LEU A 153 14.38 -2.72 -3.10
CA LEU A 153 14.03 -1.61 -3.98
C LEU A 153 14.71 -1.74 -5.33
N ALA A 154 16.01 -2.07 -5.37
CA ALA A 154 16.76 -2.23 -6.60
C ALA A 154 16.18 -3.37 -7.46
N ASP A 155 15.85 -4.51 -6.87
CA ASP A 155 15.20 -5.62 -7.57
C ASP A 155 13.88 -5.20 -8.24
N LEU A 156 13.14 -4.25 -7.66
CA LEU A 156 11.96 -3.64 -8.27
C LEU A 156 12.35 -2.67 -9.40
N LEU A 157 13.21 -1.69 -9.12
CA LEU A 157 13.57 -0.64 -10.08
C LEU A 157 14.18 -1.19 -11.38
N PHE A 158 14.99 -2.25 -11.27
CA PHE A 158 15.62 -2.91 -12.41
C PHE A 158 14.76 -4.04 -13.01
N GLY A 159 13.53 -4.22 -12.53
CA GLY A 159 12.57 -5.15 -13.10
C GLY A 159 12.91 -6.63 -12.93
N LYS A 160 13.82 -6.97 -12.01
CA LYS A 160 14.13 -8.36 -11.66
C LYS A 160 12.93 -9.07 -11.06
N VAL A 161 12.10 -8.32 -10.32
CA VAL A 161 10.78 -8.77 -9.86
C VAL A 161 9.75 -7.66 -10.04
N SER A 162 8.51 -8.02 -10.40
CA SER A 162 7.41 -7.06 -10.41
C SER A 162 7.02 -6.69 -8.99
N PRO A 163 6.69 -5.41 -8.69
CA PRO A 163 6.06 -5.05 -7.43
C PRO A 163 4.75 -5.80 -7.25
N SER A 164 4.47 -6.18 -6.00
CA SER A 164 3.29 -6.95 -5.61
C SER A 164 2.74 -6.54 -4.24
N GLY A 165 3.19 -5.40 -3.70
CA GLY A 165 2.70 -4.86 -2.44
C GLY A 165 1.27 -4.35 -2.56
N ARG A 166 0.50 -4.47 -1.48
CA ARG A 166 -0.86 -3.92 -1.34
C ARG A 166 -0.94 -3.09 -0.07
N LEU A 167 -1.57 -1.92 -0.13
CA LEU A 167 -1.70 -1.02 1.01
C LEU A 167 -2.52 -1.68 2.14
N PRO A 168 -1.99 -1.76 3.37
CA PRO A 168 -2.73 -2.28 4.51
C PRO A 168 -3.67 -1.23 5.14
N VAL A 169 -3.59 0.02 4.71
CA VAL A 169 -4.41 1.15 5.20
C VAL A 169 -4.95 1.97 4.04
N THR A 170 -5.97 2.78 4.31
CA THR A 170 -6.55 3.71 3.33
C THR A 170 -5.83 5.05 3.43
N PHE A 171 -5.44 5.63 2.28
CA PHE A 171 -4.89 6.97 2.20
C PHE A 171 -6.03 7.93 1.84
N TYR A 172 -6.39 8.81 2.77
CA TYR A 172 -7.48 9.77 2.61
C TYR A 172 -7.00 11.01 1.87
N LYS A 173 -7.94 11.79 1.29
CA LYS A 173 -7.59 13.02 0.58
C LYS A 173 -7.27 14.16 1.53
N ALA A 174 -7.97 14.24 2.66
CA ALA A 174 -7.70 15.23 3.69
C ALA A 174 -8.00 14.65 5.08
N LEU A 175 -7.31 15.16 6.11
CA LEU A 175 -7.63 14.84 7.50
C LEU A 175 -9.04 15.28 7.91
N THR A 176 -9.58 16.31 7.25
CA THR A 176 -10.96 16.78 7.46
C THR A 176 -12.02 15.78 7.01
N ASP A 177 -11.64 14.77 6.21
CA ASP A 177 -12.54 13.67 5.84
C ASP A 177 -12.72 12.66 6.99
N LEU A 178 -11.87 12.72 8.01
CA LEU A 178 -11.86 11.79 9.14
C LEU A 178 -12.59 12.37 10.35
N PRO A 179 -13.27 11.53 11.14
CA PRO A 179 -13.77 11.94 12.44
C PRO A 179 -12.63 12.40 13.36
N PRO A 180 -12.92 13.27 14.36
CA PRO A 180 -11.96 13.68 15.38
C PRO A 180 -11.26 12.48 16.00
N TYR A 181 -9.99 12.64 16.39
CA TYR A 181 -9.19 11.53 16.91
C TYR A 181 -9.82 10.89 18.17
N GLU A 182 -10.46 11.69 19.01
CA GLU A 182 -11.13 11.29 20.25
C GLU A 182 -12.45 10.54 20.00
N SER A 183 -12.93 10.50 18.75
CA SER A 183 -14.15 9.80 18.38
C SER A 183 -13.90 8.29 18.24
N TYR A 184 -14.50 7.53 19.15
CA TYR A 184 -14.55 6.06 19.10
C TYR A 184 -15.58 5.50 18.11
N ALA A 185 -16.31 6.36 17.39
CA ALA A 185 -17.23 5.90 16.36
C ALA A 185 -16.45 5.32 15.17
N VAL A 186 -16.91 4.17 14.66
CA VAL A 186 -16.34 3.55 13.45
C VAL A 186 -16.80 4.24 12.17
N LYS A 187 -17.91 4.99 12.21
CA LYS A 187 -18.47 5.71 11.06
C LYS A 187 -17.45 6.70 10.50
N GLY A 188 -17.28 6.71 9.17
CA GLY A 188 -16.32 7.60 8.51
C GLY A 188 -14.87 7.13 8.62
N ARG A 189 -14.59 5.92 9.13
CA ARG A 189 -13.23 5.37 9.23
C ARG A 189 -13.08 4.11 8.38
N THR A 190 -11.91 3.97 7.76
CA THR A 190 -11.50 2.82 6.92
C THR A 190 -12.39 2.59 5.72
N TYR A 191 -11.96 1.74 4.78
CA TYR A 191 -12.81 1.31 3.66
C TYR A 191 -14.14 0.64 4.10
N ARG A 192 -14.26 0.21 5.37
CA ARG A 192 -15.46 -0.45 5.91
C ARG A 192 -16.58 0.53 6.19
N TYR A 193 -16.29 1.78 6.54
CA TYR A 193 -17.30 2.74 7.02
C TYR A 193 -17.13 4.16 6.47
N PHE A 194 -16.15 4.38 5.59
CA PHE A 194 -15.96 5.61 4.84
C PHE A 194 -16.40 5.38 3.40
N ASP A 195 -17.39 6.14 2.93
CA ASP A 195 -17.96 6.11 1.59
C ASP A 195 -17.50 7.27 0.69
N GLY A 196 -16.64 8.16 1.22
CA GLY A 196 -16.07 9.28 0.49
C GLY A 196 -14.94 8.88 -0.48
N ALA A 197 -14.48 9.87 -1.24
CA ALA A 197 -13.34 9.70 -2.13
C ALA A 197 -12.03 9.60 -1.33
N VAL A 198 -11.19 8.63 -1.69
CA VAL A 198 -9.87 8.41 -1.08
C VAL A 198 -8.79 8.67 -2.12
N GLN A 199 -7.56 8.91 -1.68
CA GLN A 199 -6.42 9.01 -2.59
C GLN A 199 -6.00 7.62 -3.05
N TYR A 200 -5.73 6.71 -2.10
CA TYR A 200 -5.47 5.31 -2.37
C TYR A 200 -6.31 4.41 -1.47
N PRO A 201 -7.11 3.50 -2.06
CA PRO A 201 -7.99 2.64 -1.27
C PRO A 201 -7.20 1.55 -0.54
N PHE A 202 -7.77 1.01 0.55
CA PHE A 202 -7.25 -0.20 1.18
C PHE A 202 -7.05 -1.30 0.14
N GLY A 203 -5.90 -1.98 0.22
CA GLY A 203 -5.54 -3.05 -0.68
C GLY A 203 -5.02 -2.57 -2.04
N PHE A 204 -4.82 -1.27 -2.27
CA PHE A 204 -4.28 -0.76 -3.53
C PHE A 204 -2.79 -1.11 -3.72
N GLY A 205 -2.38 -1.32 -4.96
CA GLY A 205 -0.99 -1.39 -5.36
C GLY A 205 -0.88 -1.64 -6.86
N LEU A 206 0.29 -1.43 -7.44
CA LEU A 206 0.54 -1.68 -8.86
C LEU A 206 1.49 -2.87 -9.06
N SER A 207 1.48 -3.39 -10.27
CA SER A 207 2.38 -4.43 -10.77
C SER A 207 2.90 -3.96 -12.13
N TYR A 208 4.08 -4.43 -12.53
CA TYR A 208 4.55 -4.28 -13.91
C TYR A 208 3.82 -5.22 -14.89
N SER A 209 2.95 -6.07 -14.38
CA SER A 209 2.05 -6.92 -15.15
C SER A 209 0.58 -6.54 -14.94
N SER A 210 -0.31 -7.20 -15.67
CA SER A 210 -1.76 -7.05 -15.56
C SER A 210 -2.42 -8.41 -15.37
N PHE A 211 -3.61 -8.43 -14.75
CA PHE A 211 -4.30 -9.67 -14.41
C PHE A 211 -5.79 -9.61 -14.73
N SER A 212 -6.31 -10.67 -15.36
CA SER A 212 -7.75 -10.86 -15.59
C SER A 212 -8.32 -11.94 -14.68
N TYR A 213 -9.55 -11.74 -14.22
CA TYR A 213 -10.22 -12.58 -13.24
C TYR A 213 -11.46 -13.20 -13.89
N ALA A 214 -11.69 -14.49 -13.69
CA ALA A 214 -12.90 -15.16 -14.17
C ALA A 214 -13.42 -16.17 -13.15
N TRP A 215 -14.74 -16.29 -13.03
CA TRP A 215 -15.34 -17.35 -12.22
C TRP A 215 -15.07 -18.72 -12.86
N LEU A 216 -14.47 -19.63 -12.10
CA LEU A 216 -14.50 -21.06 -12.42
C LEU A 216 -15.74 -21.71 -11.79
N LYS A 217 -16.05 -21.31 -10.55
CA LYS A 217 -17.23 -21.75 -9.82
C LYS A 217 -17.70 -20.60 -8.94
N THR A 218 -18.96 -20.19 -9.10
CA THR A 218 -19.59 -19.18 -8.24
C THR A 218 -20.01 -19.79 -6.90
N PRO A 219 -20.22 -18.95 -5.87
CA PRO A 219 -20.84 -19.37 -4.61
C PRO A 219 -22.15 -20.14 -4.81
N GLY A 220 -22.33 -21.22 -4.05
CA GLY A 220 -23.56 -22.01 -4.03
C GLY A 220 -24.53 -21.60 -2.91
N LYS A 221 -25.61 -22.38 -2.77
CA LYS A 221 -26.60 -22.21 -1.69
C LYS A 221 -25.97 -22.52 -0.33
N ILE A 222 -26.36 -21.73 0.67
CA ILE A 222 -26.03 -21.93 2.09
C ILE A 222 -27.28 -22.42 2.81
N ASN A 223 -27.16 -23.49 3.59
CA ASN A 223 -28.26 -24.13 4.30
C ASN A 223 -28.07 -24.12 5.82
N SER A 224 -26.83 -23.96 6.32
CA SER A 224 -26.55 -23.96 7.75
C SER A 224 -25.41 -23.01 8.14
N LEU A 225 -25.39 -22.59 9.42
CA LEU A 225 -24.29 -21.80 9.99
C LEU A 225 -22.93 -22.53 9.94
N ALA A 226 -22.93 -23.87 9.89
CA ALA A 226 -21.73 -24.70 9.78
C ALA A 226 -21.17 -24.74 8.34
N ASP A 227 -21.90 -24.21 7.36
CA ASP A 227 -21.46 -24.20 5.97
C ASP A 227 -20.32 -23.21 5.72
N SER A 228 -19.76 -23.28 4.52
CA SER A 228 -18.84 -22.26 4.01
C SER A 228 -19.26 -21.83 2.62
N ILE A 229 -19.14 -20.53 2.35
CA ILE A 229 -19.27 -19.98 1.00
C ILE A 229 -18.03 -20.39 0.21
N ARG A 230 -18.19 -21.39 -0.67
CA ARG A 230 -17.11 -21.97 -1.48
C ARG A 230 -17.22 -21.55 -2.93
N PHE A 231 -16.11 -21.11 -3.49
CA PHE A 231 -16.03 -20.70 -4.89
C PHE A 231 -14.59 -20.79 -5.41
N SER A 232 -14.43 -20.73 -6.73
CA SER A 232 -13.13 -20.78 -7.39
C SER A 232 -13.02 -19.72 -8.49
N VAL A 233 -11.86 -19.07 -8.56
CA VAL A 233 -11.56 -18.00 -9.52
C VAL A 233 -10.32 -18.38 -10.33
N VAL A 234 -10.34 -18.16 -11.64
CA VAL A 234 -9.16 -18.18 -12.50
C VAL A 234 -8.53 -16.79 -12.47
N VAL A 235 -7.26 -16.72 -12.08
CA VAL A 235 -6.43 -15.51 -12.15
C VAL A 235 -5.41 -15.73 -13.25
N LYS A 236 -5.50 -14.94 -14.33
CA LYS A 236 -4.60 -15.04 -15.48
C LYS A 236 -3.72 -13.81 -15.57
N ASN A 237 -2.41 -14.03 -15.72
CA ASN A 237 -1.45 -12.97 -16.00
C ASN A 237 -1.51 -12.62 -17.49
N THR A 238 -1.96 -11.40 -17.78
CA THR A 238 -2.14 -10.85 -19.12
C THR A 238 -1.06 -9.85 -19.52
N GLY A 239 -0.08 -9.59 -18.65
CA GLY A 239 0.99 -8.64 -18.92
C GLY A 239 2.25 -9.29 -19.49
N SER A 240 3.36 -8.56 -19.37
CA SER A 240 4.59 -8.81 -20.12
C SER A 240 5.65 -9.62 -19.36
N MET A 241 5.48 -9.84 -18.05
CA MET A 241 6.44 -10.54 -17.19
C MET A 241 5.76 -11.42 -16.13
N ASP A 242 6.54 -12.30 -15.52
CA ASP A 242 6.12 -13.07 -14.35
C ASP A 242 5.87 -12.10 -13.18
N ALA A 243 4.75 -12.29 -12.48
CA ALA A 243 4.35 -11.38 -11.41
C ALA A 243 3.43 -12.08 -10.42
N ASP A 244 3.37 -11.49 -9.22
CA ASP A 244 2.46 -11.90 -8.17
C ASP A 244 1.21 -11.01 -8.16
N GLU A 245 0.05 -11.62 -7.95
CA GLU A 245 -1.22 -10.94 -7.73
C GLU A 245 -1.75 -11.29 -6.34
N VAL A 246 -2.37 -10.31 -5.66
CA VAL A 246 -3.03 -10.49 -4.37
C VAL A 246 -4.52 -10.33 -4.59
N LEU A 247 -5.18 -11.45 -4.81
CA LEU A 247 -6.63 -11.51 -4.94
C LEU A 247 -7.26 -11.24 -3.56
N GLN A 248 -8.16 -10.26 -3.49
CA GLN A 248 -8.84 -9.84 -2.27
C GLN A 248 -10.34 -10.13 -2.38
N VAL A 249 -10.91 -10.70 -1.32
CA VAL A 249 -12.32 -11.09 -1.24
C VAL A 249 -13.00 -10.32 -0.13
N TYR A 250 -13.96 -9.49 -0.51
CA TYR A 250 -14.79 -8.73 0.39
C TYR A 250 -16.21 -9.29 0.41
N VAL A 251 -16.84 -9.21 1.57
CA VAL A 251 -18.27 -9.48 1.73
C VAL A 251 -18.97 -8.17 2.03
N GLN A 252 -19.95 -7.83 1.21
CA GLN A 252 -20.94 -6.80 1.50
C GLN A 252 -22.18 -7.46 2.11
N TYR A 253 -22.59 -6.92 3.24
CA TYR A 253 -23.69 -7.43 4.07
C TYR A 253 -25.05 -6.92 3.57
N PRO A 254 -26.16 -7.53 4.00
CA PRO A 254 -27.48 -6.93 3.86
C PRO A 254 -27.51 -5.51 4.40
N ASN A 255 -28.27 -4.62 3.76
CA ASN A 255 -28.34 -3.22 4.14
C ASN A 255 -29.08 -3.05 5.47
N LEU A 256 -28.33 -3.05 6.56
CA LEU A 256 -28.79 -2.88 7.94
C LEU A 256 -27.96 -1.79 8.61
N GLU A 257 -28.54 -1.19 9.64
CA GLU A 257 -27.87 -0.14 10.41
C GLU A 257 -26.52 -0.64 10.95
N ARG A 258 -25.49 0.20 10.86
CA ARG A 258 -24.13 -0.06 11.37
C ARG A 258 -23.37 -1.21 10.72
N MET A 259 -23.89 -1.80 9.64
CA MET A 259 -23.13 -2.74 8.83
C MET A 259 -21.97 -2.02 8.12
N PRO A 260 -20.82 -2.68 7.94
CA PRO A 260 -19.77 -2.14 7.09
C PRO A 260 -20.23 -2.16 5.62
N LEU A 261 -19.77 -1.19 4.83
CA LEU A 261 -19.98 -1.11 3.38
C LEU A 261 -19.54 -2.41 2.69
N LYS A 262 -18.40 -2.93 3.12
CA LYS A 262 -17.84 -4.26 2.79
C LYS A 262 -16.75 -4.61 3.81
N GLU A 263 -16.40 -5.89 3.92
CA GLU A 263 -15.36 -6.38 4.83
C GLU A 263 -14.49 -7.44 4.14
N LEU A 264 -13.17 -7.28 4.21
CA LEU A 264 -12.23 -8.29 3.73
C LEU A 264 -12.40 -9.56 4.57
N LYS A 265 -12.69 -10.68 3.92
CA LYS A 265 -12.83 -12.00 4.55
C LYS A 265 -11.74 -12.97 4.16
N GLN A 266 -11.18 -12.81 2.97
CA GLN A 266 -10.08 -13.65 2.53
C GLN A 266 -9.18 -12.89 1.55
N PHE A 267 -7.90 -13.21 1.51
CA PHE A 267 -7.01 -12.80 0.44
C PHE A 267 -6.05 -13.94 0.10
N LYS A 268 -5.53 -13.95 -1.13
CA LYS A 268 -4.50 -14.91 -1.52
C LYS A 268 -3.51 -14.28 -2.48
N ARG A 269 -2.23 -14.35 -2.11
CA ARG A 269 -1.13 -14.04 -3.01
C ARG A 269 -0.84 -15.25 -3.90
N VAL A 270 -0.76 -15.03 -5.21
CA VAL A 270 -0.47 -16.06 -6.20
C VAL A 270 0.58 -15.59 -7.20
N SER A 271 1.59 -16.42 -7.40
CA SER A 271 2.59 -16.22 -8.46
C SER A 271 2.07 -16.81 -9.76
N VAL A 272 1.98 -15.96 -10.79
CA VAL A 272 1.45 -16.34 -12.09
C VAL A 272 2.45 -15.96 -13.17
N LYS A 273 3.00 -16.97 -13.84
CA LYS A 273 3.91 -16.75 -14.97
C LYS A 273 3.21 -16.00 -16.10
N LYS A 274 3.97 -15.24 -16.89
CA LYS A 274 3.51 -14.52 -18.07
C LYS A 274 2.63 -15.40 -18.96
N GLY A 275 1.42 -14.92 -19.25
CA GLY A 275 0.46 -15.60 -20.13
C GLY A 275 -0.15 -16.88 -19.54
N LYS A 276 0.18 -17.25 -18.29
CA LYS A 276 -0.38 -18.41 -17.59
C LYS A 276 -1.48 -17.97 -16.63
N GLU A 277 -2.16 -18.97 -16.06
CA GLU A 277 -3.23 -18.79 -15.11
C GLU A 277 -3.09 -19.70 -13.89
N LYS A 278 -3.75 -19.31 -12.80
CA LYS A 278 -3.85 -20.07 -11.57
C LYS A 278 -5.32 -20.12 -11.14
N ILE A 279 -5.73 -21.29 -10.65
CA ILE A 279 -7.04 -21.45 -10.01
C ILE A 279 -6.88 -21.19 -8.52
N VAL A 280 -7.69 -20.27 -8.00
CA VAL A 280 -7.76 -19.91 -6.59
C VAL A 280 -9.09 -20.38 -6.04
N THR A 281 -9.05 -21.36 -5.15
CA THR A 281 -10.22 -21.84 -4.40
C THR A 281 -10.27 -21.17 -3.03
N ILE A 282 -11.44 -20.66 -2.67
CA ILE A 282 -11.69 -19.94 -1.42
C ILE A 282 -12.90 -20.56 -0.71
N ALA A 283 -12.83 -20.57 0.61
CA ALA A 283 -13.94 -20.89 1.49
C ALA A 283 -14.02 -19.82 2.58
N ILE A 284 -15.22 -19.26 2.79
CA ILE A 284 -15.51 -18.34 3.90
C ILE A 284 -16.53 -19.03 4.81
N PRO A 285 -16.17 -19.40 6.05
CA PRO A 285 -17.13 -19.94 7.02
C PRO A 285 -18.28 -18.96 7.23
N VAL A 286 -19.52 -19.47 7.23
CA VAL A 286 -20.71 -18.62 7.40
C VAL A 286 -20.74 -18.00 8.81
N SER A 287 -20.20 -18.70 9.81
CA SER A 287 -20.00 -18.18 11.16
C SER A 287 -19.17 -16.88 11.21
N GLU A 288 -18.20 -16.69 10.30
CA GLU A 288 -17.43 -15.44 10.24
C GLU A 288 -18.26 -14.25 9.77
N LEU A 289 -19.44 -14.48 9.18
CA LEU A 289 -20.34 -13.41 8.74
C LEU A 289 -21.20 -12.87 9.89
N GLN A 290 -21.15 -13.47 11.08
CA GLN A 290 -21.90 -12.98 12.21
C GLN A 290 -21.44 -11.59 12.64
N LYS A 291 -22.39 -10.80 13.15
CA LYS A 291 -22.14 -9.51 13.80
C LYS A 291 -22.69 -9.53 15.22
N TRP A 292 -22.03 -8.80 16.10
CA TRP A 292 -22.47 -8.66 17.47
C TRP A 292 -23.74 -7.81 17.53
N ASP A 293 -24.84 -8.41 17.98
CA ASP A 293 -26.12 -7.75 18.18
C ASP A 293 -26.15 -7.12 19.58
N LEU A 294 -26.42 -5.80 19.67
CA LEU A 294 -26.42 -5.10 20.96
C LEU A 294 -27.63 -5.40 21.83
N ASN A 295 -28.78 -5.76 21.24
CA ASN A 295 -30.00 -6.01 22.00
C ASN A 295 -29.91 -7.38 22.66
N ASP A 296 -29.53 -8.40 21.89
CA ASP A 296 -29.48 -9.78 22.36
C ASP A 296 -28.13 -10.13 22.99
N LYS A 297 -27.13 -9.24 22.86
CA LYS A 297 -25.74 -9.44 23.35
C LYS A 297 -25.17 -10.78 22.90
N ALA A 298 -25.35 -11.09 21.62
CA ALA A 298 -24.94 -12.33 21.01
C ALA A 298 -24.49 -12.12 19.56
N TRP A 299 -23.69 -13.07 19.06
CA TRP A 299 -23.33 -13.11 17.64
C TRP A 299 -24.51 -13.58 16.81
N LYS A 300 -24.91 -12.77 15.82
CA LYS A 300 -26.02 -13.07 14.92
C LYS A 300 -25.60 -13.05 13.47
N LEU A 301 -26.11 -14.00 12.72
CA LEU A 301 -26.11 -13.98 11.26
C LEU A 301 -27.40 -13.30 10.81
N TYR A 302 -27.32 -12.19 10.08
CA TYR A 302 -28.53 -11.51 9.61
C TYR A 302 -28.99 -12.13 8.29
N PRO A 303 -30.30 -12.39 8.10
CA PRO A 303 -30.79 -12.97 6.86
C PRO A 303 -30.79 -11.91 5.75
N GLY A 304 -30.65 -12.35 4.50
CA GLY A 304 -30.68 -11.49 3.32
C GLY A 304 -29.56 -11.77 2.32
N GLU A 305 -29.36 -10.83 1.42
CA GLU A 305 -28.38 -10.93 0.34
C GLU A 305 -26.98 -10.54 0.82
N TYR A 306 -26.02 -11.46 0.67
CA TYR A 306 -24.61 -11.20 0.88
C TYR A 306 -23.92 -11.17 -0.48
N ARG A 307 -23.25 -10.06 -0.79
CA ARG A 307 -22.50 -9.93 -2.05
C ARG A 307 -21.03 -10.25 -1.81
N ILE A 308 -20.54 -11.23 -2.56
CA ILE A 308 -19.13 -11.61 -2.61
C ILE A 308 -18.48 -10.77 -3.71
N LEU A 309 -17.53 -9.93 -3.32
CA LEU A 309 -16.83 -8.99 -4.18
C LEU A 309 -15.36 -9.40 -4.24
N ILE A 310 -14.84 -9.65 -5.44
CA ILE A 310 -13.46 -10.07 -5.64
C ILE A 310 -12.75 -9.01 -6.46
N GLY A 311 -11.62 -8.54 -5.94
CA GLY A 311 -10.90 -7.41 -6.51
C GLY A 311 -9.40 -7.48 -6.31
N ALA A 312 -8.71 -6.51 -6.91
CA ALA A 312 -7.30 -6.24 -6.67
C ALA A 312 -7.09 -5.13 -5.61
N SER A 313 -8.17 -4.47 -5.18
CA SER A 313 -8.23 -3.59 -4.01
C SER A 313 -9.69 -3.48 -3.54
N SER A 314 -9.92 -2.73 -2.46
CA SER A 314 -11.27 -2.49 -1.94
C SER A 314 -12.16 -1.68 -2.88
N GLN A 315 -11.60 -1.00 -3.90
CA GLN A 315 -12.36 -0.28 -4.93
C GLN A 315 -12.26 -0.91 -6.32
N ASP A 316 -11.15 -1.56 -6.68
CA ASP A 316 -10.99 -2.30 -7.94
C ASP A 316 -11.61 -3.70 -7.84
N ILE A 317 -12.94 -3.76 -7.87
CA ILE A 317 -13.72 -5.00 -7.86
C ILE A 317 -13.90 -5.48 -9.30
N ARG A 318 -13.43 -6.70 -9.57
CA ARG A 318 -13.42 -7.31 -10.92
C ARG A 318 -14.49 -8.37 -11.11
N LEU A 319 -14.88 -9.05 -10.04
CA LEU A 319 -15.97 -10.04 -10.05
C LEU A 319 -16.92 -9.78 -8.88
N SER A 320 -18.19 -10.05 -9.09
CA SER A 320 -19.18 -10.10 -8.01
C SER A 320 -20.14 -11.26 -8.21
N SER A 321 -20.66 -11.79 -7.10
CA SER A 321 -21.73 -12.78 -7.06
C SER A 321 -22.47 -12.62 -5.73
N SER A 322 -23.73 -13.06 -5.67
CA SER A 322 -24.52 -12.99 -4.45
C SER A 322 -24.82 -14.38 -3.89
N VAL A 323 -25.02 -14.44 -2.58
CA VAL A 323 -25.54 -15.60 -1.85
C VAL A 323 -26.69 -15.12 -0.98
N GLN A 324 -27.81 -15.83 -1.01
CA GLN A 324 -28.93 -15.59 -0.11
C GLN A 324 -28.75 -16.43 1.16
N ILE A 325 -28.91 -15.78 2.32
CA ILE A 325 -28.95 -16.44 3.62
C ILE A 325 -30.38 -16.34 4.15
N ASP A 326 -31.05 -17.47 4.22
CA ASP A 326 -32.41 -17.58 4.75
C ASP A 326 -32.42 -17.57 6.28
N ARG A 327 -33.55 -17.20 6.89
CA ARG A 327 -33.71 -17.22 8.35
C ARG A 327 -33.45 -18.60 8.97
N SER A 328 -33.68 -19.67 8.22
CA SER A 328 -33.45 -21.06 8.67
C SER A 328 -31.97 -21.44 8.81
N VAL A 329 -31.05 -20.59 8.36
CA VAL A 329 -29.60 -20.82 8.46
C VAL A 329 -29.07 -20.45 9.87
N GLN A 330 -29.82 -19.62 10.61
CA GLN A 330 -29.46 -19.10 11.93
C GLN A 330 -29.46 -20.17 13.03
#